data_AF-A0A2U1KDE5-F1
#
_entry.id   AF-A0A2U1KDE5-F1
#
_cell.length_a   1.000
_cell.length_b   1.000
_cell.length_c   1.000
_cell.angle_alpha   90.00
_cell.angle_beta   90.00
_cell.angle_gamma   90.00
#
_symmetry.space_group_name_H-M   'P 1'
#
loop_
_entity.id
_entity.type
_entity.pdbx_description
1 polymer ?
#
loop_
_entity_poly.entity_id
_entity_poly.type
_entity_poly.pdbx_seq_one_letter_code
_entity_poly.pdbx_strand_id
1 'polypeptide(L)' 'MLADNGCYASPHEVHAAYKRALLSFHPDRASRSDMRQQVKAEEKFKLISRMKDNVLMIK' A
#
# COMPACT_ATOMS: atom_id res chain seq x y z
N MET A 1 16.96 6.20 26.70
CA MET A 1 15.50 6.42 26.62
C MET A 1 15.15 6.61 25.16
N LEU A 2 14.26 5.79 24.62
CA LEU A 2 13.87 5.78 23.21
C LEU A 2 13.01 7.03 22.92
N ALA A 3 13.59 8.01 22.22
CA ALA A 3 12.82 9.09 21.63
C ALA A 3 12.36 8.62 20.24
N ASP A 4 11.25 7.88 20.20
CA ASP A 4 10.48 7.73 18.96
C ASP A 4 9.80 9.09 18.71
N ASN A 5 10.56 10.02 18.12
CA ASN A 5 9.98 11.19 17.48
C ASN A 5 9.17 10.67 16.31
N GLY A 6 7.88 10.44 16.53
CA GLY A 6 6.92 10.07 15.49
C GLY A 6 7.00 11.06 14.33
N CYS A 7 7.81 10.73 13.34
CA CYS A 7 7.96 11.51 12.14
C CYS A 7 6.74 11.20 11.28
N TYR A 8 5.72 12.06 11.38
CA TYR A 8 4.55 11.96 10.52
C TYR A 8 5.00 12.14 9.08
N ALA A 9 4.77 11.13 8.25
CA ALA A 9 5.07 11.19 6.82
C ALA A 9 4.30 12.36 6.19
N SER A 10 4.97 13.14 5.35
CA SER A 10 4.34 14.21 4.58
C SER A 10 3.26 13.65 3.65
N PRO A 11 2.25 14.45 3.25
CA PRO A 11 1.22 14.03 2.28
C PRO A 11 1.82 13.40 1.02
N HIS A 12 2.90 13.99 0.52
CA HIS A 12 3.62 13.48 -0.65
C HIS A 12 4.24 12.10 -0.41
N GLU A 13 4.86 11.87 0.75
CA GLU A 13 5.42 10.57 1.11
C GLU A 13 4.34 9.50 1.27
N VAL A 14 3.18 9.87 1.85
CA VAL A 14 2.02 8.98 1.95
C VAL A 14 1.50 8.62 0.56
N HIS A 15 1.36 9.59 -0.35
CA HIS A 15 0.92 9.35 -1.73
C HIS A 15 1.93 8.50 -2.52
N ALA A 16 3.22 8.74 -2.33
CA ALA A 16 4.28 7.97 -2.98
C ALA A 16 4.34 6.53 -2.47
N ALA A 17 4.21 6.31 -1.15
CA ALA A 17 4.11 4.98 -0.56
C ALA A 17 2.85 4.25 -1.03
N TYR A 18 1.72 4.93 -1.08
CA TYR A 18 0.45 4.40 -1.58
C TYR A 18 0.57 3.91 -3.04
N LYS A 19 1.11 4.74 -3.94
CA LYS A 19 1.35 4.36 -5.34
C LYS A 19 2.29 3.17 -5.46
N ARG A 20 3.37 3.14 -4.66
CA ARG A 20 4.30 1.99 -4.61
C ARG A 20 3.59 0.72 -4.15
N ALA A 21 2.75 0.80 -3.11
CA ALA A 21 2.03 -0.34 -2.58
C ALA A 21 1.04 -0.93 -3.60
N LEU A 22 0.30 -0.08 -4.32
CA LEU A 22 -0.57 -0.53 -5.42
C LEU A 22 0.20 -1.31 -6.48
N LEU A 23 1.38 -0.82 -6.87
CA LEU A 23 2.23 -1.50 -7.85
C LEU A 23 2.87 -2.78 -7.30
N SER A 24 3.22 -2.84 -6.01
CA SER A 24 3.84 -4.03 -5.43
C SER A 24 2.84 -5.17 -5.21
N PHE A 25 1.57 -4.84 -4.93
CA PHE A 25 0.52 -5.81 -4.65
C PHE A 25 -0.48 -5.96 -5.79
N HIS A 26 -0.21 -5.40 -6.98
CA HIS A 26 -1.06 -5.59 -8.14
C HIS A 26 -1.13 -7.09 -8.49
N PRO A 27 -2.33 -7.68 -8.66
CA PRO A 27 -2.48 -9.12 -8.91
C PRO A 27 -1.76 -9.58 -10.18
N ASP A 28 -1.61 -8.70 -11.18
CA ASP A 28 -0.89 -8.98 -12.43
C ASP A 28 0.63 -9.13 -12.26
N ARG A 29 1.19 -8.66 -11.13
CA ARG A 29 2.61 -8.84 -10.78
C ARG A 29 2.87 -10.07 -9.92
N ALA A 30 1.83 -10.69 -9.36
CA ALA A 30 1.97 -11.96 -8.65
C ALA A 30 2.13 -13.09 -9.67
N SER A 31 3.01 -14.05 -9.37
CA SER A 31 3.22 -15.20 -10.26
C SER A 31 1.90 -15.94 -10.48
N ARG A 32 1.51 -16.10 -11.75
CA ARG A 32 0.26 -16.79 -12.13
C ARG A 32 0.25 -18.29 -11.79
N SER A 33 1.42 -18.88 -11.58
CA SER A 33 1.56 -20.28 -11.24
C SER A 33 1.38 -20.57 -9.74
N ASP A 34 1.41 -19.55 -8.88
CA ASP A 34 1.24 -19.72 -7.43
C ASP A 34 -0.05 -19.02 -6.95
N MET A 35 -1.12 -19.80 -6.86
CA MET A 35 -2.43 -19.36 -6.40
C MET A 35 -2.38 -18.71 -5.01
N ARG A 36 -1.51 -19.18 -4.10
CA ARG A 36 -1.40 -18.57 -2.75
C ARG A 36 -0.83 -17.17 -2.82
N GLN A 37 0.15 -16.94 -3.69
CA GLN A 37 0.73 -15.61 -3.88
C GLN A 37 -0.25 -14.66 -4.54
N GLN A 38 -1.05 -15.13 -5.50
CA GLN A 38 -2.11 -14.32 -6.11
C GLN A 38 -3.16 -13.87 -5.10
N VAL A 39 -3.71 -14.81 -4.32
CA VAL A 39 -4.72 -14.48 -3.30
C VAL A 39 -4.15 -13.49 -2.27
N LYS A 40 -2.90 -13.69 -1.84
CA LYS A 40 -2.24 -12.79 -0.90
C LYS A 40 -2.02 -11.38 -1.48
N ALA A 41 -1.67 -11.27 -2.76
CA ALA A 41 -1.53 -9.98 -3.43
C ALA A 41 -2.90 -9.29 -3.57
N GLU A 42 -3.93 -10.03 -3.98
CA GLU A 42 -5.30 -9.52 -4.13
C GLU A 42 -5.86 -8.98 -2.82
N GLU A 43 -5.74 -9.73 -1.71
CA GLU A 43 -6.27 -9.29 -0.42
C GLU A 43 -5.57 -8.02 0.09
N LYS A 44 -4.25 -7.91 -0.12
CA LYS A 44 -3.50 -6.69 0.18
C LYS A 44 -3.91 -5.53 -0.72
N PHE A 45 -4.11 -5.79 -2.01
CA PHE A 45 -4.54 -4.79 -2.97
C PHE A 45 -5.94 -4.24 -2.65
N LYS A 46 -6.89 -5.11 -2.26
CA LYS A 46 -8.23 -4.70 -1.81
C LYS A 46 -8.14 -3.79 -0.58
N LEU A 47 -7.32 -4.15 0.40
CA LEU A 47 -7.14 -3.34 1.61
C LEU A 47 -6.61 -1.94 1.26
N ILE A 48 -5.54 -1.86 0.46
CA ILE A 48 -4.94 -0.59 0.04
C ILE A 48 -5.95 0.22 -0.79
N SER A 49 -6.68 -0.42 -1.70
CA SER A 49 -7.66 0.26 -2.56
C SER A 49 -8.81 0.90 -1.78
N ARG A 50 -9.24 0.30 -0.66
CA ARG A 50 -10.26 0.90 0.23
C ARG A 50 -9.77 2.18 0.92
N MET A 51 -8.48 2.32 1.13
CA MET A 51 -7.89 3.51 1.75
C MET A 51 -7.69 4.67 0.76
N LYS A 52 -7.96 4.47 -0.53
CA LYS A 52 -7.74 5.45 -1.60
C LYS A 52 -8.31 6.81 -1.25
N ASP A 53 -9.58 6.87 -0.88
CA ASP A 53 -10.27 8.15 -0.66
C ASP A 53 -9.65 8.90 0.52
N ASN A 54 -9.32 8.20 1.61
CA ASN A 54 -8.62 8.80 2.76
C ASN A 54 -7.24 9.35 2.38
N VAL A 55 -6.48 8.60 1.58
CA VAL A 55 -5.14 9.02 1.12
C VAL A 55 -5.24 10.24 0.20
N LEU A 56 -6.20 10.26 -0.71
CA LEU A 56 -6.42 11.37 -1.65
C LEU A 56 -6.93 12.65 -0.97
N MET A 57 -7.51 12.54 0.23
CA MET A 57 -7.97 13.68 1.03
C MET A 57 -6.85 14.34 1.85
N ILE A 58 -5.66 13.74 1.93
CA ILE A 58 -4.51 14.33 2.62
C ILE A 58 -3.98 15.50 1.77
N LYS A 59 -4.06 16.72 2.34
CA LYS A 59 -3.57 17.98 1.76
C LYS A 59 -2.16 18.32 2.22
#